data_AF-A0A061P1D6-F1
#
_entry.id   AF-A0A061P1D6-F1
#
_cell.length_a   1.000
_cell.length_b   1.000
_cell.length_c   1.000
_cell.angle_alpha   90.00
_cell.angle_beta   90.00
_cell.angle_gamma   90.00
#
_symmetry.space_group_name_H-M   'P 1'
#
loop_
_entity.id
_entity.type
_entity.pdbx_description
1 polymer ?
#
loop_
_entity_poly.entity_id
_entity_poly.type
_entity_poly.pdbx_seq_one_letter_code
_entity_poly.pdbx_strand_id
1 'polypeptide(L)'
;MKEGGGMTERLYLHPAWERTLSQRDHDAIKKRVKGGVTELFTVLWVATNYRNDLLMTVLIRNETRETLALSNAPMELMNEEQKLCSDLFTFQVPPNCVMPWTLIFEGAACFSSRWTHVKMA
;
A
#
# COMPACT_ATOMS: atom_id res chain seq x y z
N MET A 1 -8.91 5.73 35.40
CA MET A 1 -7.81 6.27 34.57
C MET A 1 -8.32 6.37 33.15
N LYS A 2 -8.46 7.58 32.60
CA LYS A 2 -8.78 7.81 31.18
C LYS A 2 -7.61 8.56 30.56
N GLU A 3 -6.71 7.84 29.92
CA GLU A 3 -5.81 8.40 28.90
C GLU A 3 -5.86 7.47 27.68
N GLY A 4 -7.03 7.49 27.02
CA GLY A 4 -7.20 6.95 25.68
C GLY A 4 -7.27 8.10 24.70
N GLY A 5 -6.20 8.90 24.59
CA GLY A 5 -6.06 9.83 23.49
C GLY A 5 -5.85 9.01 22.22
N GLY A 6 -6.95 8.70 21.50
CA GLY A 6 -6.88 7.99 20.24
C GLY A 6 -5.96 8.76 19.29
N MET A 7 -4.78 8.20 18.99
CA MET A 7 -3.88 8.81 18.02
C MET A 7 -4.59 8.78 16.67
N THR A 8 -4.91 9.97 16.15
CA THR A 8 -5.55 10.09 14.84
C THR A 8 -4.48 9.83 13.79
N GLU A 9 -4.64 8.76 13.02
CA GLU A 9 -3.70 8.42 11.94
C GLU A 9 -3.74 9.49 10.86
N ARG A 10 -2.57 9.96 10.43
CA ARG A 10 -2.46 10.97 9.38
C ARG A 10 -2.15 10.33 8.03
N LEU A 11 -2.73 10.86 6.95
CA LEU A 11 -2.23 10.56 5.61
C LEU A 11 -0.87 11.24 5.43
N TYR A 12 0.17 10.47 5.12
CA TYR A 12 1.48 10.97 4.73
C TYR A 12 1.70 10.70 3.25
N LEU A 13 1.98 11.74 2.47
CA LEU A 13 2.36 11.62 1.07
C LEU A 13 3.84 11.96 0.95
N HIS A 14 4.62 11.08 0.34
CA HIS A 14 6.00 11.42 0.00
C HIS A 14 6.02 12.60 -0.99
N PRO A 15 7.00 13.51 -0.96
CA PRO A 15 7.06 14.64 -1.88
C PRO A 15 6.98 14.26 -3.37
N ALA A 16 7.46 13.07 -3.73
CA ALA A 16 7.28 12.54 -5.08
C ALA A 16 5.81 12.35 -5.44
N TRP A 17 5.01 11.75 -4.54
CA TRP A 17 3.57 11.57 -4.73
C TRP A 17 2.83 12.91 -4.78
N GLU A 18 3.19 13.87 -3.93
CA GLU A 18 2.57 15.21 -3.96
C GLU A 18 2.76 15.92 -5.29
N ARG A 19 3.88 15.67 -5.97
CA ARG A 19 4.20 16.28 -7.27
C ARG A 19 3.55 15.55 -8.46
N THR A 20 3.35 14.24 -8.35
CA THR A 20 2.90 13.40 -9.48
C THR A 20 1.42 13.07 -9.45
N LEU A 21 0.75 13.17 -8.30
CA LEU A 21 -0.67 12.88 -8.20
C LEU A 21 -1.52 13.97 -8.83
N SER A 22 -2.57 13.56 -9.55
CA SER A 22 -3.64 14.48 -9.92
C SER A 22 -4.44 14.89 -8.68
N GLN A 23 -5.11 16.05 -8.72
CA GLN A 23 -6.01 16.48 -7.64
C GLN A 23 -7.10 15.43 -7.36
N ARG A 24 -7.64 14.81 -8.41
CA ARG A 24 -8.66 13.75 -8.31
C ARG A 24 -8.14 12.57 -7.49
N ASP A 25 -6.93 12.12 -7.77
CA ASP A 25 -6.34 10.98 -7.09
C ASP A 25 -6.01 11.28 -5.64
N HIS A 26 -5.49 12.49 -5.39
CA HIS A 26 -5.25 12.98 -4.05
C HIS A 26 -6.53 13.00 -3.21
N ASP A 27 -7.65 13.47 -3.77
CA ASP A 27 -8.96 13.48 -3.10
C ASP A 27 -9.51 12.07 -2.89
N ALA A 28 -9.28 11.15 -3.84
CA ALA A 28 -9.66 9.75 -3.71
C ALA A 28 -8.91 9.05 -2.55
N ILE A 29 -7.60 9.27 -2.44
CA ILE A 29 -6.78 8.75 -1.34
C ILE A 29 -7.27 9.31 0.00
N LYS A 30 -7.46 10.63 0.09
CA LYS A 30 -7.99 11.27 1.31
C LYS A 30 -9.34 10.71 1.71
N LYS A 31 -10.24 10.52 0.75
CA LYS A 31 -11.56 9.92 1.01
C LYS A 31 -11.43 8.49 1.51
N ARG A 32 -10.52 7.69 0.93
CA ARG A 32 -10.30 6.30 1.37
C ARG A 32 -9.76 6.22 2.80
N VAL A 33 -8.79 7.08 3.16
CA VAL A 33 -8.25 7.16 4.53
C VAL A 33 -9.32 7.61 5.52
N LYS A 34 -10.09 8.65 5.18
CA LYS A 34 -11.20 9.13 6.02
C LYS A 34 -12.30 8.09 6.24
N GLY A 35 -12.50 7.20 5.26
CA GLY A 35 -13.45 6.09 5.36
C GLY A 35 -13.03 4.97 6.31
N GLY A 36 -11.83 5.03 6.88
CA GLY A 36 -11.27 3.99 7.74
C GLY A 36 -10.43 3.00 6.94
N VAL A 37 -9.15 2.95 7.25
CA VAL A 37 -8.23 1.90 6.83
C VAL A 37 -7.89 1.15 8.11
N THR A 38 -8.18 -0.14 8.17
CA THR A 38 -7.95 -0.98 9.37
C THR A 38 -6.86 -2.00 9.13
N GLU A 39 -6.74 -2.46 7.89
CA GLU A 39 -5.74 -3.44 7.46
C GLU A 39 -4.36 -2.79 7.32
N LEU A 40 -3.31 -3.58 7.56
CA LEU A 40 -1.92 -3.16 7.37
C LEU A 40 -1.67 -2.71 5.92
N PHE A 41 -2.25 -3.43 4.97
CA PHE A 41 -2.22 -3.11 3.55
C PHE A 41 -3.65 -2.98 3.03
N THR A 42 -3.95 -1.89 2.33
CA THR A 42 -5.23 -1.72 1.63
C THR A 42 -4.95 -1.37 0.18
N VAL A 43 -5.41 -2.22 -0.74
CA VAL A 43 -5.25 -1.98 -2.18
C VAL A 43 -6.10 -0.77 -2.59
N LEU A 44 -5.48 0.19 -3.27
CA LEU A 44 -6.16 1.31 -3.92
C LEU A 44 -6.41 0.99 -5.38
N TRP A 45 -5.34 0.78 -6.13
CA TRP A 45 -5.39 0.64 -7.58
C TRP A 45 -4.46 -0.48 -8.03
N VAL A 46 -4.82 -1.10 -9.14
CA VAL A 46 -4.01 -2.10 -9.83
C VAL A 46 -3.91 -1.67 -11.28
N ALA A 47 -2.68 -1.62 -11.80
CA ALA A 47 -2.38 -1.25 -13.18
C ALA A 47 -1.27 -2.14 -13.73
N THR A 48 -1.05 -2.07 -15.03
CA THR A 48 0.11 -2.68 -15.70
C THR A 48 0.88 -1.63 -16.45
N ASN A 49 2.21 -1.77 -16.51
CA ASN A 49 3.05 -0.91 -17.33
C ASN A 49 3.30 -1.53 -18.72
N TYR A 50 4.06 -0.82 -19.57
CA TYR A 50 4.40 -1.28 -20.92
C TYR A 50 5.29 -2.52 -20.97
N ARG A 51 5.90 -2.93 -19.85
CA ARG A 51 6.69 -4.16 -19.72
C ARG A 51 5.86 -5.34 -19.21
N ASN A 52 4.56 -5.15 -19.01
CA ASN A 52 3.65 -6.10 -18.37
C ASN A 52 3.99 -6.38 -16.89
N ASP A 53 4.70 -5.47 -16.22
CA ASP A 53 4.83 -5.53 -14.77
C ASP A 53 3.50 -5.12 -14.14
N LEU A 54 3.16 -5.76 -13.02
CA LEU A 54 1.98 -5.44 -12.24
C LEU A 54 2.31 -4.34 -11.23
N LEU A 55 1.61 -3.22 -11.31
CA LEU A 55 1.74 -2.09 -10.41
C LEU A 55 0.55 -2.07 -9.47
N MET A 56 0.80 -2.36 -8.19
CA MET A 56 -0.23 -2.31 -7.15
C MET A 56 0.02 -1.13 -6.23
N THR A 57 -0.89 -0.15 -6.25
CA THR A 57 -0.85 0.96 -5.30
C THR A 57 -1.63 0.57 -4.04
N VAL A 58 -0.95 0.60 -2.90
CA VAL A 58 -1.48 0.21 -1.59
C VAL A 58 -1.34 1.34 -0.60
N LEU A 59 -2.29 1.46 0.32
CA LEU A 59 -2.12 2.20 1.56
C LEU A 59 -1.50 1.27 2.59
N ILE A 60 -0.35 1.68 3.12
CA ILE A 60 0.31 1.00 4.22
C ILE A 60 0.00 1.76 5.49
N ARG A 61 -0.64 1.09 6.45
CA ARG A 61 -1.05 1.67 7.73
C ARG A 61 -0.03 1.34 8.81
N ASN A 62 0.58 2.35 9.40
CA ASN A 62 1.39 2.21 10.60
C ASN A 62 0.69 2.89 11.78
N GLU A 63 0.06 2.09 12.63
CA GLU A 63 -0.63 2.53 13.85
C GLU A 63 0.30 2.60 15.07
N THR A 64 1.56 2.24 14.90
CA THR A 64 2.52 2.17 16.01
C THR A 64 3.16 3.53 16.27
N ARG A 65 3.82 3.65 17.43
CA ARG A 65 4.62 4.83 17.80
C ARG A 65 6.03 4.81 17.19
N GLU A 66 6.37 3.75 16.46
CA GLU A 66 7.69 3.53 15.87
C GLU A 66 7.59 3.53 14.34
N THR A 67 8.74 3.65 13.67
CA THR A 67 8.76 3.55 12.20
C THR A 67 8.58 2.09 11.81
N LEU A 68 7.56 1.80 11.00
CA LEU A 68 7.44 0.50 10.36
C LEU A 68 8.46 0.46 9.21
N ALA A 69 9.54 -0.30 9.41
CA ALA A 69 10.57 -0.49 8.40
C ALA A 69 10.57 -1.95 7.94
N LEU A 70 10.34 -2.15 6.64
CA LEU A 70 10.57 -3.44 5.99
C LEU A 70 11.84 -3.34 5.14
N SER A 71 12.66 -4.40 5.18
CA SER A 71 13.90 -4.50 4.41
C SER A 71 13.93 -5.85 3.72
N ASN A 72 13.90 -5.84 2.39
CA ASN A 72 13.81 -7.04 1.55
C ASN A 72 12.73 -8.01 2.04
N ALA A 73 11.58 -7.47 2.45
CA ALA A 73 10.50 -8.28 2.97
C ALA A 73 9.78 -8.97 1.80
N PRO A 74 9.58 -10.30 1.86
CA PRO A 74 8.80 -11.01 0.86
C PRO A 74 7.33 -10.60 0.98
N MET A 75 6.79 -10.10 -0.12
CA MET A 75 5.38 -9.75 -0.24
C MET A 75 4.74 -10.69 -1.24
N GLU A 76 3.56 -11.21 -0.90
CA GLU A 76 2.78 -12.09 -1.76
C GLU A 76 1.50 -11.38 -2.20
N LEU A 77 1.24 -11.46 -3.50
CA LEU A 77 -0.05 -11.16 -4.09
C LEU A 77 -0.84 -12.43 -4.29
N MET A 78 -2.13 -12.33 -4.01
CA MET A 78 -3.06 -13.44 -4.17
C MET A 78 -4.24 -13.01 -5.05
N ASN A 79 -4.53 -13.83 -6.05
CA ASN A 79 -5.75 -13.70 -6.84
C ASN A 79 -6.86 -14.61 -6.26
N GLU A 80 -8.06 -14.54 -6.83
CA GLU A 80 -9.20 -15.37 -6.42
C GLU A 80 -8.96 -16.88 -6.62
N GLU A 81 -8.03 -17.25 -7.49
CA GLU A 81 -7.64 -18.64 -7.79
C GLU A 81 -6.46 -19.13 -6.92
N GLN A 82 -6.07 -18.38 -5.89
CA GLN A 82 -4.92 -18.66 -5.01
C GLN A 82 -3.57 -18.76 -5.72
N LYS A 83 -3.44 -18.23 -6.95
CA LYS A 83 -2.12 -18.06 -7.56
C LYS A 83 -1.37 -17.00 -6.79
N LEU A 84 -0.07 -17.22 -6.64
CA LEU A 84 0.83 -16.33 -5.91
C LEU A 84 1.80 -15.68 -6.89
N CYS A 85 2.00 -14.38 -6.70
CA CYS A 85 3.10 -13.62 -7.27
C CYS A 85 3.85 -13.01 -6.08
N SER A 86 5.17 -13.18 -6.03
CA SER A 86 5.97 -12.71 -4.90
C SER A 86 7.18 -11.92 -5.34
N ASP A 87 7.54 -10.92 -4.54
CA ASP A 87 8.73 -10.10 -4.74
C ASP A 87 9.20 -9.52 -3.40
N LEU A 88 10.40 -8.92 -3.39
CA LEU A 88 11.03 -8.35 -2.20
C LEU A 88 10.87 -6.83 -2.19
N PHE A 89 10.34 -6.29 -1.11
CA PHE A 89 10.15 -4.84 -0.96
C PHE A 89 10.86 -4.28 0.26
N THR A 90 11.35 -3.05 0.08
CA THR A 90 11.96 -2.24 1.15
C THR A 90 11.23 -0.91 1.20
N PHE A 91 10.65 -0.58 2.36
CA PHE A 91 9.98 0.69 2.59
C PHE A 91 9.98 1.06 4.07
N GLN A 92 9.75 2.35 4.33
CA GLN A 92 9.61 2.89 5.67
C GLN A 92 8.34 3.72 5.75
N VAL A 93 7.51 3.44 6.75
CA VAL A 93 6.29 4.17 7.03
C VAL A 93 6.42 4.81 8.42
N PRO A 94 6.40 6.16 8.52
CA PRO A 94 6.51 6.85 9.79
C PRO A 94 5.45 6.41 10.82
N PRO A 95 5.68 6.65 12.12
CA PRO A 95 4.68 6.40 13.16
C PRO A 95 3.33 7.06 12.87
N ASN A 96 2.25 6.40 13.28
CA ASN A 96 0.87 6.92 13.25
C ASN A 96 0.45 7.52 11.91
N CYS A 97 0.80 6.87 10.81
CA CYS A 97 0.45 7.35 9.48
C CYS A 97 -0.02 6.24 8.54
N VAL A 98 -0.80 6.68 7.55
CA VAL A 98 -1.17 5.89 6.38
C VAL A 98 -0.41 6.48 5.21
N MET A 99 0.38 5.67 4.51
CA MET A 99 1.24 6.11 3.41
C MET A 99 0.98 5.28 2.16
N PRO A 100 0.75 5.91 0.99
CA PRO A 100 0.65 5.18 -0.26
C PRO A 100 2.03 4.71 -0.74
N TRP A 101 2.04 3.49 -1.28
CA TRP A 101 3.20 2.88 -1.94
C TRP A 101 2.74 2.18 -3.21
N THR A 102 3.57 2.23 -4.25
CA THR A 102 3.39 1.40 -5.45
C THR A 102 4.36 0.24 -5.36
N LEU A 103 3.82 -0.97 -5.22
CA LEU A 103 4.54 -2.22 -5.30
C LEU A 103 4.56 -2.66 -6.77
N ILE A 104 5.75 -2.92 -7.30
CA ILE A 104 5.94 -3.35 -8.69
C ILE A 104 6.36 -4.81 -8.64
N PHE A 105 5.53 -5.68 -9.17
CA PHE A 105 5.82 -7.11 -9.27
C PHE A 105 6.21 -7.42 -10.71
N GLU A 106 7.43 -7.92 -10.89
CA GLU A 106 7.97 -8.22 -12.20
C GLU A 106 7.48 -9.59 -12.71
N GLY A 107 7.11 -9.64 -13.99
CA GLY A 107 6.93 -10.91 -14.70
C GLY A 107 5.51 -11.24 -15.18
N ALA A 108 5.46 -11.96 -16.31
CA ALA A 108 4.23 -12.29 -17.03
C ALA A 108 3.24 -13.16 -16.24
N ALA A 109 3.71 -13.94 -15.26
CA ALA A 109 2.85 -14.76 -14.39
C ALA A 109 1.88 -13.90 -13.56
N CYS A 110 2.25 -12.64 -13.30
CA CYS A 110 1.45 -11.70 -12.52
C CYS A 110 0.47 -10.89 -13.41
N PHE A 111 0.44 -11.11 -14.73
CA PHE A 111 -0.35 -10.29 -15.66
C PHE A 111 -1.79 -10.79 -15.85
N SER A 112 -2.01 -12.10 -15.91
CA SER A 112 -3.27 -12.66 -16.40
C SER A 112 -4.34 -12.89 -15.32
N SER A 113 -4.31 -12.13 -14.22
CA SER A 113 -5.11 -12.43 -13.03
C SER A 113 -5.66 -11.17 -12.37
N ARG A 114 -6.86 -11.29 -11.79
CA ARG A 114 -7.46 -10.24 -10.98
C ARG A 114 -6.89 -10.31 -9.57
N TRP A 115 -5.89 -9.49 -9.30
CA TRP A 115 -5.25 -9.39 -7.99
C TRP A 115 -6.08 -8.51 -7.07
N THR A 116 -6.32 -8.99 -5.86
CA THR A 116 -7.23 -8.33 -4.91
C THR A 116 -6.60 -8.11 -3.55
N HIS A 117 -5.57 -8.88 -3.19
CA HIS A 117 -4.97 -8.83 -1.87
C HIS A 117 -3.44 -8.88 -1.96
N VAL A 118 -2.81 -8.23 -0.97
CA VAL A 118 -1.37 -8.31 -0.70
C VAL A 118 -1.16 -8.60 0.78
N LYS A 119 -0.15 -9.39 1.09
CA LYS A 119 0.29 -9.69 2.44
C LYS A 119 1.81 -9.86 2.47
N MET A 120 2.38 -9.80 3.67
CA MET A 120 3.73 -10.33 3.90
C MET A 120 3.66 -11.86 3.87
N ALA A 121 4.70 -12.50 3.32
CA ALA A 121 4.83 -13.96 3.30
C ALA A 121 5.07 -14.55 4.69
#